data_AF-A0A352L203-F1
#
_entry.id   AF-A0A352L203-F1
#
_cell.length_a   1.000
_cell.length_b   1.000
_cell.length_c   1.000
_cell.angle_alpha   90.00
_cell.angle_beta   90.00
_cell.angle_gamma   90.00
#
_symmetry.space_group_name_H-M   'P 1'
#
loop_
_entity.id
_entity.type
_entity.pdbx_description
1 polymer ?
#
loop_
_entity_poly.entity_id
_entity_poly.type
_entity_poly.pdbx_seq_one_letter_code
_entity_poly.pdbx_strand_id
1 'polypeptide(L)'
;MFLENILYQVDGRKPAGSLAKPVHLEQAQKWLKFVVEGPVQRDSAAVVPGTLLRPHRVLDPAEAVATRVFEFQRRNGAWQINKQYFDPATAAATPTLGTVERWIFRNGTGTAGWWHPVHVHLSGQQIIRVNGAEPALADRFKSDVVILDGGGEAESLLHFRSFRGPFVFHCHTLEHEDMRMMLTMDPRVTATVSPQPIQAAFP
;
A
#
# COMPACT_ATOMS: atom_id res chain seq x y z
N MET A 1 20.13 23.75 0.70
CA MET A 1 18.81 23.17 1.05
C MET A 1 19.04 21.93 1.92
N PHE A 2 18.10 21.54 2.78
CA PHE A 2 18.20 20.30 3.56
C PHE A 2 17.00 19.38 3.27
N LEU A 3 17.25 18.07 3.26
CA LEU A 3 16.22 17.07 3.54
C LEU A 3 16.09 16.96 5.06
N GLU A 4 14.86 17.01 5.55
CA GLU A 4 14.59 17.07 6.99
C GLU A 4 13.54 16.02 7.38
N ASN A 5 13.71 15.41 8.54
CA ASN A 5 12.59 14.76 9.21
C ASN A 5 11.80 15.81 9.97
N ILE A 6 10.51 15.90 9.67
CA ILE A 6 9.59 16.85 10.29
C ILE A 6 8.61 16.18 11.27
N LEU A 7 8.48 14.85 11.24
CA LEU A 7 7.48 14.15 12.02
C LEU A 7 8.01 13.77 13.41
N TYR A 8 7.18 13.98 14.43
CA TYR A 8 7.48 13.56 15.79
C TYR A 8 7.13 12.08 15.96
N GLN A 9 8.12 11.22 16.23
CA GLN A 9 7.95 9.79 16.47
C GLN A 9 8.91 9.33 17.56
N VAL A 10 8.38 8.73 18.62
CA VAL A 10 9.16 8.34 19.83
C VAL A 10 9.20 6.84 20.07
N ASP A 11 8.46 6.06 19.28
CA ASP A 11 8.47 4.60 19.33
C ASP A 11 8.31 4.02 17.91
N GLY A 12 8.34 2.69 17.80
CA GLY A 12 8.17 1.99 16.51
C GLY A 12 6.73 1.94 16.01
N ARG A 13 5.74 2.53 16.69
CA ARG A 13 4.32 2.31 16.36
C ARG A 13 3.86 3.13 15.18
N LYS A 14 4.14 4.42 15.25
CA LYS A 14 3.70 5.45 14.31
C LYS A 14 4.27 6.81 14.67
N PRO A 15 4.30 7.75 13.72
CA PRO A 15 4.34 9.18 14.02
C PRO A 15 3.17 9.62 14.92
N ALA A 16 3.37 10.70 15.66
CA ALA A 16 2.32 11.34 16.44
C ALA A 16 1.30 12.03 15.52
N GLY A 17 0.03 12.02 15.95
CA GLY A 17 -1.09 12.49 15.15
C GLY A 17 -1.68 11.41 14.23
N SER A 18 -2.24 11.86 13.11
CA SER A 18 -2.85 11.08 12.02
C SER A 18 -2.34 11.59 10.66
N LEU A 19 -2.66 10.89 9.56
CA LEU A 19 -2.29 11.38 8.22
C LEU A 19 -2.92 12.75 7.91
N ALA A 20 -4.16 12.97 8.37
CA ALA A 20 -4.87 14.24 8.17
C ALA A 20 -4.39 15.37 9.10
N LYS A 21 -3.79 15.03 10.25
CA LYS A 21 -3.33 15.98 11.27
C LYS A 21 -1.99 15.50 11.85
N PRO A 22 -0.89 15.60 11.08
CA PRO A 22 0.43 15.19 11.56
C PRO A 22 0.92 16.12 12.67
N VAL A 23 1.65 15.57 13.64
CA VAL A 23 2.37 16.36 14.64
C VAL A 23 3.81 16.56 14.18
N HIS A 24 4.18 17.82 13.99
CA HIS A 24 5.54 18.18 13.58
C HIS A 24 6.45 18.44 14.78
N LEU A 25 7.74 18.19 14.59
CA LEU A 25 8.79 18.64 15.49
C LEU A 25 8.81 20.17 15.56
N GLU A 26 9.03 20.75 16.75
CA GLU A 26 9.23 22.19 16.90
C GLU A 26 10.43 22.68 16.06
N GLN A 27 11.46 21.83 15.96
CA GLN A 27 12.62 22.03 15.09
C GLN A 27 12.82 20.79 14.24
N ALA A 28 12.73 20.95 12.92
CA ALA A 28 12.94 19.85 11.98
C ALA A 28 14.37 19.30 12.08
N GLN A 29 14.50 17.98 12.10
CA GLN A 29 15.80 17.31 12.18
C GLN A 29 16.42 17.24 10.79
N LYS A 30 17.52 17.97 10.57
CA LYS A 30 18.27 17.95 9.31
C LYS A 30 18.95 16.61 9.11
N TRP A 31 18.76 16.02 7.93
CA TRP A 31 19.32 14.71 7.56
C TRP A 31 20.41 14.85 6.50
N LEU A 32 20.10 15.49 5.38
CA LEU A 32 21.02 15.64 4.25
C LEU A 32 21.06 17.09 3.79
N LYS A 33 22.26 17.64 3.54
CA LYS A 33 22.43 18.98 2.96
C LYS A 33 22.68 18.87 1.45
N PHE A 34 21.87 19.56 0.67
CA PHE A 34 22.14 19.83 -0.73
C PHE A 34 22.95 21.13 -0.84
N VAL A 35 24.20 20.99 -1.29
CA VAL A 35 25.11 22.07 -1.67
C VAL A 35 25.11 22.11 -3.19
N VAL A 36 24.40 23.09 -3.76
CA VAL A 36 24.25 23.25 -5.22
C VAL A 36 25.07 24.46 -5.63
N GLU A 37 26.19 24.22 -6.30
CA GLU A 37 27.19 25.22 -6.68
C GLU A 37 27.55 25.10 -8.17
N GLY A 38 28.12 26.17 -8.74
CA GLY A 38 28.56 26.21 -10.14
C GLY A 38 27.48 26.61 -11.15
N PRO A 39 27.83 26.67 -12.45
CA PRO A 39 26.90 27.07 -13.51
C PRO A 39 25.89 25.95 -13.85
N VAL A 40 24.72 26.35 -14.34
CA VAL A 40 23.67 25.43 -14.84
C VAL A 40 24.25 24.55 -15.96
N GLN A 41 24.06 23.24 -15.84
CA GLN A 41 24.47 22.27 -16.86
C GLN A 41 23.44 22.20 -18.00
N ARG A 42 23.91 22.19 -19.25
CA ARG A 42 23.05 22.30 -20.45
C ARG A 42 22.28 21.02 -20.79
N ASP A 43 22.77 19.85 -20.40
CA ASP A 43 22.16 18.54 -20.68
C ASP A 43 21.36 18.00 -19.49
N SER A 44 20.57 18.86 -18.84
CA SER A 44 19.71 18.45 -17.74
C SER A 44 18.42 17.80 -18.27
N ALA A 45 18.13 16.58 -17.83
CA ALA A 45 16.84 15.96 -18.05
C ALA A 45 15.79 16.63 -17.15
N ALA A 46 15.08 17.62 -17.69
CA ALA A 46 14.01 18.33 -17.00
C ALA A 46 12.64 17.74 -17.39
N VAL A 47 11.82 17.44 -16.39
CA VAL A 47 10.37 17.24 -16.58
C VAL A 47 9.73 18.61 -16.43
N VAL A 48 9.20 19.16 -17.52
CA VAL A 48 8.51 20.45 -17.53
C VAL A 48 7.01 20.24 -17.61
N PRO A 49 6.18 21.23 -17.21
CA PRO A 49 4.74 21.15 -17.43
C PRO A 49 4.44 20.83 -18.91
N GLY A 50 3.66 19.78 -19.15
CA GLY A 50 3.35 19.30 -20.50
C GLY A 50 4.29 18.19 -21.04
N THR A 51 5.38 17.85 -20.33
CA THR A 51 6.16 16.64 -20.66
C THR A 51 5.25 15.42 -20.60
N LEU A 52 5.12 14.72 -21.72
CA LEU A 52 4.32 13.49 -21.80
C LEU A 52 5.01 12.38 -21.01
N LEU A 53 4.41 12.03 -19.88
CA LEU A 53 4.71 10.79 -19.17
C LEU A 53 3.85 9.66 -19.73
N ARG A 54 4.10 8.43 -19.26
CA ARG A 54 3.25 7.28 -19.59
C ARG A 54 1.79 7.62 -19.26
N PRO A 55 0.84 7.44 -20.20
CA PRO A 55 -0.56 7.73 -19.93
C PRO A 55 -1.06 6.97 -18.69
N HIS A 56 -1.67 7.72 -17.78
CA HIS A 56 -2.35 7.16 -16.63
C HIS A 56 -3.77 6.77 -17.05
N ARG A 57 -4.04 5.46 -17.13
CA ARG A 57 -5.43 4.95 -17.22
C ARG A 57 -6.05 5.05 -15.83
N VAL A 58 -7.02 5.91 -15.64
CA VAL A 58 -7.91 5.90 -14.47
C VAL A 58 -8.81 4.65 -14.55
N LEU A 59 -8.94 3.91 -13.46
CA LEU A 59 -9.87 2.79 -13.34
C LEU A 59 -11.22 3.30 -12.81
N ASP A 60 -12.32 2.87 -13.43
CA ASP A 60 -13.67 3.15 -12.92
C ASP A 60 -14.03 2.11 -11.85
N PRO A 61 -14.46 2.52 -10.64
CA PRO A 61 -14.98 1.59 -9.64
C PRO A 61 -16.07 0.63 -10.15
N ALA A 62 -16.84 1.02 -11.17
CA ALA A 62 -17.84 0.16 -11.81
C ALA A 62 -17.24 -1.03 -12.59
N GLU A 63 -15.94 -1.00 -12.93
CA GLU A 63 -15.22 -2.13 -13.55
C GLU A 63 -14.91 -3.25 -12.55
N ALA A 64 -15.03 -2.99 -11.24
CA ALA A 64 -14.66 -3.94 -10.21
C ALA A 64 -15.61 -5.15 -10.18
N VAL A 65 -15.10 -6.34 -10.52
CA VAL A 65 -15.89 -7.59 -10.53
C VAL A 65 -16.03 -8.20 -9.13
N ALA A 66 -15.22 -7.75 -8.18
CA ALA A 66 -15.25 -8.18 -6.79
C ALA A 66 -14.84 -7.04 -5.86
N THR A 67 -15.40 -7.03 -4.65
CA THR A 67 -14.92 -6.22 -3.52
C THR A 67 -14.38 -7.15 -2.43
N ARG A 68 -13.18 -6.89 -1.94
CA ARG A 68 -12.53 -7.62 -0.85
C ARG A 68 -12.23 -6.69 0.31
N VAL A 69 -12.33 -7.20 1.53
CA VAL A 69 -11.98 -6.46 2.75
C VAL A 69 -10.86 -7.20 3.47
N PHE A 70 -9.80 -6.47 3.80
CA PHE A 70 -8.63 -6.98 4.53
C PHE A 70 -8.41 -6.11 5.76
N GLU A 71 -8.63 -6.69 6.93
CA GLU A 71 -8.44 -6.05 8.22
C GLU A 71 -7.08 -6.43 8.82
N PHE A 72 -6.21 -5.44 8.94
CA PHE A 72 -4.88 -5.52 9.55
C PHE A 72 -5.00 -5.28 11.05
N GLN A 73 -4.56 -6.24 11.85
CA GLN A 73 -4.75 -6.19 13.30
C GLN A 73 -3.68 -6.98 14.05
N ARG A 74 -3.65 -6.80 15.37
CA ARG A 74 -2.84 -7.62 16.29
C ARG A 74 -3.73 -8.39 17.23
N ARG A 75 -3.57 -9.72 17.28
CA ARG A 75 -4.31 -10.61 18.19
C ARG A 75 -3.39 -11.71 18.70
N ASN A 76 -3.62 -12.15 19.94
CA ASN A 76 -2.89 -13.25 20.57
C ASN A 76 -1.36 -13.09 20.47
N GLY A 77 -0.86 -11.85 20.61
CA GLY A 77 0.56 -11.52 20.56
C GLY A 77 1.16 -11.35 19.16
N ALA A 78 0.42 -11.63 18.08
CA ALA A 78 0.95 -11.66 16.72
C ALA A 78 0.11 -10.82 15.72
N TRP A 79 0.73 -10.47 14.61
CA TRP A 79 0.18 -9.65 13.55
C TRP A 79 -0.54 -10.49 12.50
N GLN A 80 -1.73 -10.04 12.11
CA GLN A 80 -2.68 -10.82 11.32
C GLN A 80 -3.40 -9.95 10.30
N ILE A 81 -3.84 -10.59 9.22
CA ILE A 81 -4.81 -10.01 8.28
C ILE A 81 -6.05 -10.91 8.31
N ASN A 82 -7.25 -10.36 8.51
CA ASN A 82 -8.51 -11.12 8.59
C ASN A 82 -8.47 -12.28 9.61
N LYS A 83 -7.80 -12.08 10.75
CA LYS A 83 -7.60 -13.10 11.81
C LYS A 83 -6.74 -14.31 11.39
N GLN A 84 -6.03 -14.21 10.27
CA GLN A 84 -5.17 -15.27 9.72
C GLN A 84 -3.69 -14.89 9.86
N TYR A 85 -2.85 -15.91 10.03
CA TYR A 85 -1.41 -15.82 9.87
C TYR A 85 -1.03 -16.18 8.44
N PHE A 86 0.16 -15.76 8.02
CA PHE A 86 0.71 -16.21 6.74
C PHE A 86 0.76 -17.74 6.64
N ASP A 87 0.14 -18.26 5.59
CA ASP A 87 0.25 -19.64 5.12
C ASP A 87 0.63 -19.60 3.63
N PRO A 88 1.84 -20.07 3.25
CA PRO A 88 2.27 -20.05 1.86
C PRO A 88 1.47 -21.02 0.98
N ALA A 89 0.76 -22.00 1.55
CA ALA A 89 -0.01 -22.98 0.79
C ALA A 89 -1.42 -22.49 0.42
N THR A 90 -1.93 -21.45 1.08
CA THR A 90 -3.32 -20.98 0.94
C THR A 90 -3.36 -19.54 0.43
N ALA A 91 -4.01 -19.33 -0.71
CA ALA A 91 -4.31 -18.01 -1.25
C ALA A 91 -5.58 -17.43 -0.60
N ALA A 92 -5.42 -16.31 0.11
CA ALA A 92 -6.54 -15.55 0.69
C ALA A 92 -7.36 -14.80 -0.37
N ALA A 93 -6.73 -14.47 -1.50
CA ALA A 93 -7.39 -13.88 -2.66
C ALA A 93 -6.99 -14.63 -3.92
N THR A 94 -7.97 -14.87 -4.80
CA THR A 94 -7.75 -15.51 -6.10
C THR A 94 -8.33 -14.66 -7.24
N PRO A 95 -7.74 -13.49 -7.55
CA PRO A 95 -8.26 -12.63 -8.61
C PRO A 95 -8.28 -13.34 -9.96
N THR A 96 -9.26 -13.04 -10.81
CA THR A 96 -9.26 -13.55 -12.19
C THR A 96 -8.41 -12.63 -13.06
N LEU A 97 -7.58 -13.19 -13.92
CA LEU A 97 -6.78 -12.38 -14.84
C LEU A 97 -7.66 -11.59 -15.80
N GLY A 98 -7.24 -10.36 -16.09
CA GLY A 98 -7.96 -9.40 -16.93
C GLY A 98 -9.03 -8.61 -16.19
N THR A 99 -9.27 -8.85 -14.89
CA THR A 99 -10.32 -8.14 -14.14
C THR A 99 -9.76 -7.06 -13.21
N VAL A 100 -10.61 -6.09 -12.90
CA VAL A 100 -10.40 -5.14 -11.82
C VAL A 100 -11.08 -5.67 -10.56
N GLU A 101 -10.42 -5.54 -9.42
CA GLU A 101 -11.03 -5.76 -8.11
C GLU A 101 -10.89 -4.51 -7.25
N ARG A 102 -11.88 -4.28 -6.37
CA ARG A 102 -11.80 -3.27 -5.32
C ARG A 102 -11.34 -3.92 -4.03
N TRP A 103 -10.22 -3.48 -3.48
CA TRP A 103 -9.72 -3.97 -2.20
C TRP A 103 -9.84 -2.85 -1.16
N ILE A 104 -10.45 -3.16 -0.04
CA ILE A 104 -10.64 -2.28 1.11
C ILE A 104 -9.69 -2.75 2.20
N PHE A 105 -8.70 -1.93 2.51
CA PHE A 105 -7.75 -2.20 3.58
C PHE A 105 -8.15 -1.42 4.82
N ARG A 106 -8.27 -2.11 5.96
CA ARG A 106 -8.69 -1.53 7.24
C ARG A 106 -7.63 -1.75 8.28
N ASN A 107 -7.33 -0.72 9.04
CA ASN A 107 -6.57 -0.85 10.26
C ASN A 107 -7.54 -1.13 11.42
N GLY A 108 -7.59 -2.39 11.85
CA GLY A 108 -8.39 -2.82 13.00
C GLY A 108 -7.75 -2.44 14.34
N THR A 109 -6.53 -1.89 14.34
CA THR A 109 -5.97 -1.27 15.55
C THR A 109 -6.60 0.12 15.72
N GLY A 110 -7.07 0.45 16.93
CA GLY A 110 -7.72 1.75 17.19
C GLY A 110 -6.80 2.95 16.93
N THR A 111 -7.27 4.17 17.21
CA THR A 111 -6.54 5.42 16.91
C THR A 111 -5.18 5.57 17.63
N ALA A 112 -5.01 4.89 18.76
CA ALA A 112 -3.74 4.79 19.49
C ALA A 112 -2.86 3.59 19.06
N GLY A 113 -3.29 2.86 18.01
CA GLY A 113 -2.67 1.66 17.50
C GLY A 113 -1.44 1.92 16.62
N TRP A 114 -1.16 0.96 15.77
CA TRP A 114 0.00 0.95 14.88
C TRP A 114 -0.40 1.48 13.51
N TRP A 115 0.55 1.99 12.74
CA TRP A 115 0.31 2.26 11.33
C TRP A 115 0.71 1.04 10.50
N HIS A 116 -0.02 0.84 9.39
CA HIS A 116 0.22 -0.28 8.48
C HIS A 116 0.43 0.25 7.06
N PRO A 117 1.69 0.36 6.58
CA PRO A 117 1.94 0.52 5.15
C PRO A 117 1.58 -0.80 4.46
N VAL A 118 0.46 -0.83 3.75
CA VAL A 118 -0.03 -2.02 3.05
C VAL A 118 0.57 -2.05 1.65
N HIS A 119 1.39 -3.08 1.39
CA HIS A 119 1.99 -3.34 0.10
C HIS A 119 1.29 -4.50 -0.61
N VAL A 120 1.00 -4.32 -1.89
CA VAL A 120 0.47 -5.39 -2.76
C VAL A 120 1.46 -5.63 -3.89
N HIS A 121 1.97 -6.85 -4.00
CA HIS A 121 2.87 -7.23 -5.09
C HIS A 121 2.16 -7.19 -6.44
N LEU A 122 2.92 -7.30 -7.54
CA LEU A 122 2.44 -7.43 -8.92
C LEU A 122 1.69 -6.20 -9.50
N SER A 123 0.55 -5.81 -8.92
CA SER A 123 -0.30 -4.76 -9.46
C SER A 123 -0.17 -3.49 -8.63
N GLY A 124 0.21 -2.39 -9.29
CA GLY A 124 -0.02 -1.07 -8.73
C GLY A 124 -1.53 -0.86 -8.47
N GLN A 125 -1.83 -0.35 -7.29
CA GLN A 125 -3.15 0.05 -6.82
C GLN A 125 -3.41 1.52 -7.18
N GLN A 126 -4.66 1.82 -7.57
CA GLN A 126 -5.18 3.18 -7.59
C GLN A 126 -6.01 3.39 -6.34
N ILE A 127 -5.49 4.22 -5.43
CA ILE A 127 -6.19 4.57 -4.20
C ILE A 127 -7.32 5.52 -4.61
N ILE A 128 -8.56 5.15 -4.29
CA ILE A 128 -9.76 5.92 -4.65
C ILE A 128 -10.39 6.61 -3.44
N ARG A 129 -10.15 6.10 -2.23
CA ARG A 129 -10.55 6.72 -0.97
C ARG A 129 -9.55 6.43 0.14
N VAL A 130 -9.36 7.40 1.03
CA VAL A 130 -8.69 7.25 2.33
C VAL A 130 -9.59 7.87 3.39
N ASN A 131 -9.99 7.09 4.40
CA ASN A 131 -10.89 7.52 5.48
C ASN A 131 -12.18 8.19 4.95
N GLY A 132 -12.75 7.64 3.87
CA GLY A 132 -13.95 8.14 3.20
C GLY A 132 -13.76 9.35 2.28
N ALA A 133 -12.59 10.00 2.31
CA ALA A 133 -12.26 11.18 1.52
C ALA A 133 -11.48 10.84 0.25
N GLU A 134 -11.49 11.76 -0.72
CA GLU A 134 -10.65 11.67 -1.91
C GLU A 134 -9.16 11.78 -1.52
N PRO A 135 -8.26 10.95 -2.07
CA PRO A 135 -6.83 11.02 -1.75
C PRO A 135 -6.20 12.35 -2.17
N ALA A 136 -5.06 12.69 -1.55
CA ALA A 136 -4.23 13.82 -2.00
C ALA A 136 -3.78 13.59 -3.45
N LEU A 137 -3.56 14.67 -4.22
CA LEU A 137 -3.24 14.58 -5.66
C LEU A 137 -2.06 13.63 -5.95
N ALA A 138 -1.04 13.63 -5.09
CA ALA A 138 0.12 12.76 -5.23
C ALA A 138 -0.22 11.26 -5.14
N ASP A 139 -1.29 10.91 -4.42
CA ASP A 139 -1.71 9.53 -4.14
C ASP A 139 -2.79 9.03 -5.12
N ARG A 140 -3.29 9.89 -6.02
CA ARG A 140 -4.35 9.54 -7.01
C ARG A 140 -3.82 8.72 -8.20
N PHE A 141 -2.50 8.53 -8.27
CA PHE A 141 -1.85 7.76 -9.33
C PHE A 141 -1.63 6.31 -8.89
N LYS A 142 -0.89 5.53 -9.69
CA LYS A 142 -0.54 4.15 -9.32
C LYS A 142 0.52 4.17 -8.23
N SER A 143 0.19 3.62 -7.07
CA SER A 143 1.12 3.27 -6.00
C SER A 143 1.15 1.75 -5.84
N ASP A 144 2.12 1.20 -5.15
CA ASP A 144 2.12 -0.20 -4.67
C ASP A 144 2.02 -0.28 -3.15
N VAL A 145 2.03 0.87 -2.45
CA VAL A 145 1.89 0.99 -1.00
C VAL A 145 0.81 2.01 -0.66
N VAL A 146 0.00 1.73 0.36
CA VAL A 146 -0.91 2.69 0.99
C VAL A 146 -0.74 2.65 2.50
N ILE A 147 -0.59 3.81 3.12
CA ILE A 147 -0.43 3.90 4.58
C ILE A 147 -1.81 3.95 5.21
N LEU A 148 -2.08 3.04 6.14
CA LEU A 148 -3.23 3.10 7.02
C LEU A 148 -2.79 3.68 8.37
N ASP A 149 -3.34 4.83 8.73
CA ASP A 149 -3.21 5.34 10.10
C ASP A 149 -4.10 4.55 11.08
N GLY A 150 -3.98 4.83 12.38
CA GLY A 150 -4.72 4.10 13.42
C GLY A 150 -6.24 4.22 13.23
N GLY A 151 -6.94 3.09 13.09
CA GLY A 151 -8.36 3.04 12.75
C GLY A 151 -8.71 3.42 11.31
N GLY A 152 -7.69 3.68 10.47
CA GLY A 152 -7.86 4.16 9.11
C GLY A 152 -8.31 3.08 8.12
N GLU A 153 -8.83 3.54 6.98
CA GLU A 153 -9.28 2.71 5.86
C GLU A 153 -8.80 3.30 4.54
N ALA A 154 -8.42 2.44 3.60
CA ALA A 154 -8.19 2.82 2.21
C ALA A 154 -8.95 1.89 1.27
N GLU A 155 -9.60 2.48 0.25
CA GLU A 155 -10.18 1.73 -0.86
C GLU A 155 -9.27 1.87 -2.08
N SER A 156 -8.93 0.75 -2.71
CA SER A 156 -8.03 0.69 -3.86
C SER A 156 -8.62 -0.14 -4.99
N LEU A 157 -8.37 0.26 -6.23
CA LEU A 157 -8.66 -0.52 -7.44
C LEU A 157 -7.38 -1.17 -7.96
N LEU A 158 -7.42 -2.48 -8.16
CA LEU A 158 -6.30 -3.28 -8.64
C LEU A 158 -6.70 -3.99 -9.92
N HIS A 159 -5.83 -3.94 -10.94
CA HIS A 159 -6.09 -4.57 -12.24
C HIS A 159 -5.07 -5.68 -12.51
N PHE A 160 -5.50 -6.93 -12.31
CA PHE A 160 -4.69 -8.15 -12.44
C PHE A 160 -4.57 -8.59 -13.89
N ARG A 161 -3.65 -7.96 -14.65
CA ARG A 161 -3.60 -8.11 -16.11
C ARG A 161 -2.95 -9.40 -16.63
N SER A 162 -1.77 -9.74 -16.13
CA SER A 162 -0.79 -10.47 -16.97
C SER A 162 -0.16 -11.69 -16.33
N PHE A 163 0.10 -11.69 -15.02
CA PHE A 163 0.90 -12.73 -14.37
C PHE A 163 0.06 -13.54 -13.40
N ARG A 164 0.14 -14.87 -13.55
CA ARG A 164 -0.46 -15.83 -12.61
C ARG A 164 0.33 -15.85 -11.31
N GLY A 165 -0.35 -16.12 -10.21
CA GLY A 165 0.28 -16.22 -8.89
C GLY A 165 1.03 -17.52 -8.64
N PRO A 166 1.56 -17.70 -7.42
CA PRO A 166 1.28 -16.89 -6.23
C PRO A 166 2.15 -15.62 -6.11
N PHE A 167 1.57 -14.60 -5.48
CA PHE A 167 2.22 -13.37 -5.00
C PHE A 167 1.74 -13.10 -3.57
N VAL A 168 2.26 -12.05 -2.92
CA VAL A 168 1.85 -11.69 -1.55
C VAL A 168 1.34 -10.26 -1.48
N PHE A 169 0.60 -9.99 -0.40
CA PHE A 169 0.34 -8.65 0.08
C PHE A 169 0.47 -8.65 1.60
N HIS A 170 1.00 -7.56 2.15
CA HIS A 170 1.44 -7.55 3.54
C HIS A 170 1.55 -6.12 4.09
N CYS A 171 1.67 -6.03 5.41
CA CYS A 171 2.19 -4.83 6.02
C CYS A 171 3.70 -4.76 5.77
N HIS A 172 4.20 -3.59 5.35
CA HIS A 172 5.61 -3.36 5.03
C HIS A 172 6.40 -2.81 6.24
N THR A 173 5.80 -2.78 7.43
CA THR A 173 6.58 -2.74 8.67
C THR A 173 7.14 -4.13 8.87
N LEU A 174 8.45 -4.31 8.69
CA LEU A 174 9.10 -5.62 8.59
C LEU A 174 8.81 -6.50 9.82
N GLU A 175 8.80 -5.91 11.01
CA GLU A 175 8.49 -6.63 12.25
C GLU A 175 7.05 -7.13 12.30
N HIS A 176 6.13 -6.46 11.59
CA HIS A 176 4.76 -6.93 11.43
C HIS A 176 4.69 -8.04 10.38
N GLU A 177 5.35 -7.84 9.24
CA GLU A 177 5.46 -8.80 8.13
C GLU A 177 5.94 -10.17 8.61
N ASP A 178 7.08 -10.22 9.29
CA ASP A 178 7.73 -11.46 9.75
C ASP A 178 6.95 -12.20 10.84
N MET A 179 6.03 -11.50 11.54
CA MET A 179 5.35 -12.04 12.73
C MET A 179 3.82 -11.80 12.80
N ARG A 180 2.98 -12.03 11.78
CA ARG A 180 3.14 -12.69 10.47
C ARG A 180 2.14 -12.07 9.49
N MET A 181 2.17 -10.73 9.34
CA MET A 181 1.15 -9.89 8.70
C MET A 181 1.23 -9.90 7.17
N MET A 182 1.16 -11.09 6.60
CA MET A 182 1.25 -11.34 5.17
C MET A 182 0.22 -12.38 4.79
N LEU A 183 -0.37 -12.23 3.61
CA LEU A 183 -1.22 -13.25 2.99
C LEU A 183 -0.86 -13.43 1.52
N THR A 184 -1.12 -14.63 1.02
CA THR A 184 -0.91 -14.98 -0.38
C THR A 184 -2.12 -14.53 -1.21
N MET A 185 -1.84 -13.98 -2.39
CA MET A 185 -2.81 -13.84 -3.47
C MET A 185 -2.36 -14.65 -4.67
N ASP A 186 -3.31 -15.29 -5.35
CA ASP A 186 -3.02 -16.15 -6.48
C ASP A 186 -3.91 -15.75 -7.67
N PRO A 187 -3.48 -14.80 -8.53
CA PRO A 187 -4.21 -14.48 -9.75
C PRO A 187 -4.30 -15.67 -10.73
N ARG A 188 -5.49 -15.97 -11.24
CA ARG A 188 -5.79 -17.18 -12.02
C ARG A 188 -6.48 -16.87 -13.34
N VAL A 189 -6.29 -17.75 -14.32
CA VAL A 189 -7.03 -17.67 -15.59
C VAL A 189 -8.52 -18.00 -15.38
N THR A 190 -8.81 -19.03 -14.60
CA THR A 190 -10.18 -19.45 -14.29
C THR A 190 -10.63 -18.81 -12.97
N ALA A 191 -11.85 -18.27 -12.97
CA ALA A 191 -12.45 -17.72 -11.76
C ALA A 191 -12.61 -18.79 -10.67
N THR A 192 -12.26 -18.45 -9.43
CA THR A 192 -12.41 -19.30 -8.25
C THR A 192 -12.88 -18.49 -7.05
N VAL A 193 -13.45 -19.15 -6.04
CA VAL A 193 -13.90 -18.53 -4.79
C VAL A 193 -12.79 -18.65 -3.75
N SER A 194 -12.33 -17.53 -3.19
CA SER A 194 -11.28 -17.52 -2.17
C SER A 194 -11.82 -17.83 -0.76
N PRO A 195 -11.03 -18.42 0.15
CA PRO A 195 -9.64 -18.85 -0.04
C PRO A 195 -9.52 -20.19 -0.80
N GLN A 196 -8.36 -20.46 -1.40
CA GLN A 196 -8.05 -21.71 -2.12
C GLN A 196 -6.59 -22.11 -1.91
N PRO A 197 -6.23 -23.40 -2.01
CA PRO A 197 -4.83 -23.81 -2.17
C PRO A 197 -4.21 -23.11 -3.38
N ILE A 198 -2.93 -22.73 -3.31
CA ILE A 198 -2.19 -22.14 -4.45
C ILE A 198 -2.15 -23.11 -5.64
N GLN A 199 -2.24 -22.59 -6.88
CA GLN A 199 -2.24 -23.46 -8.07
C GLN A 199 -0.88 -24.05 -8.43
N ALA A 200 0.19 -23.35 -8.11
CA ALA A 200 1.57 -23.77 -8.33
C ALA A 200 2.45 -23.04 -7.33
N ALA A 201 3.51 -23.68 -6.87
CA ALA A 201 4.64 -22.97 -6.28
C ALA A 201 5.66 -22.74 -7.40
N PHE A 202 6.12 -21.50 -7.58
CA PHE A 202 7.31 -21.27 -8.39
C PHE A 202 8.54 -21.58 -7.50
N PRO A 203 9.52 -22.36 -8.00
CA PRO A 203 10.75 -22.65 -7.27
C PRO A 203 11.60 -21.40 -7.04
#